data_AF-L2FBN5-F1
#
_entry.id   AF-L2FBN5-F1
#
_cell.length_a   1.000
_cell.length_b   1.000
_cell.length_c   1.000
_cell.angle_alpha   90.00
_cell.angle_beta   90.00
_cell.angle_gamma   90.00
#
_symmetry.space_group_name_H-M   'P 1'
#
loop_
_entity.id
_entity.type
_entity.pdbx_description
1 polymer ?
#
loop_
_entity_poly.entity_id
_entity_poly.type
_entity_poly.pdbx_seq_one_letter_code
_entity_poly.pdbx_strand_id
1 'polypeptide(L)'
;MPSLKPTASSSSTSAASSRSARASSCPRTSTSPARRRPAAAQRAPGGGITVYGNGFSWSNANNAIVRYIRIRMGKGGDSGKDAITIADGNNMIFDHVSVSWGRDETFSINGEVSNVTISDSIIAQGLETHSCGGLMQTNTGGVSLFRNAYIDNKTRNPKVKGVNDFQNNVVYNWGGGGGYIAGDSDGASYANIINNYFISGPSTSVTAFTRGNANFRGYVKNNFYDSNKDGVGASIARDAVDAALVKQIASYGKSGALISDEATMGGVGTIEAGTAKKDTDGDGIPDEYETANGLNANDKSDGMKIGAGGYTNLEIYVNSLAPAVY
;
A
#
# COMPACT_ATOMS: atom_id res chain seq x y z
N MET A 1 -57.48 17.59 -54.53
CA MET A 1 -58.73 16.81 -54.35
C MET A 1 -58.35 15.35 -54.14
N PRO A 2 -59.02 14.64 -53.20
CA PRO A 2 -58.39 13.65 -52.34
C PRO A 2 -58.57 12.20 -52.82
N SER A 3 -57.67 11.32 -52.36
CA SER A 3 -57.98 9.90 -52.13
C SER A 3 -57.47 9.53 -50.74
N LEU A 4 -58.36 8.94 -49.93
CA LEU A 4 -58.25 8.70 -48.50
C LEU A 4 -58.03 7.19 -48.22
N LYS A 5 -57.05 6.94 -47.33
CA LYS A 5 -57.01 5.91 -46.25
C LYS A 5 -56.82 4.41 -46.61
N PRO A 6 -56.42 3.53 -45.63
CA PRO A 6 -56.17 3.78 -44.19
C PRO A 6 -54.90 3.13 -43.53
N THR A 7 -54.44 3.81 -42.46
CA THR A 7 -53.94 3.35 -41.13
C THR A 7 -52.96 2.17 -40.96
N ALA A 8 -51.85 2.44 -40.26
CA ALA A 8 -51.50 1.80 -38.97
C ALA A 8 -50.45 2.64 -38.21
N SER A 9 -50.69 2.86 -36.93
CA SER A 9 -49.84 3.60 -35.98
C SER A 9 -48.89 2.67 -35.23
N SER A 10 -47.63 3.06 -35.03
CA SER A 10 -46.91 2.73 -33.79
C SER A 10 -45.69 3.65 -33.58
N SER A 11 -45.71 4.33 -32.44
CA SER A 11 -44.57 4.92 -31.76
C SER A 11 -43.74 3.82 -31.11
N SER A 12 -42.41 3.82 -31.28
CA SER A 12 -41.52 3.08 -30.39
C SER A 12 -40.25 3.87 -30.05
N THR A 13 -40.14 4.09 -28.75
CA THR A 13 -39.02 4.59 -27.96
C THR A 13 -37.74 3.79 -28.18
N SER A 14 -36.61 4.49 -28.27
CA SER A 14 -35.26 3.92 -28.26
C SER A 14 -34.94 3.30 -26.91
N ALA A 15 -34.80 1.97 -26.86
CA ALA A 15 -34.26 1.25 -25.72
C ALA A 15 -32.85 0.75 -26.06
N ALA A 16 -31.87 1.20 -25.26
CA ALA A 16 -30.51 0.71 -25.27
C ALA A 16 -30.48 -0.81 -24.99
N SER A 17 -29.83 -1.58 -25.86
CA SER A 17 -29.69 -3.03 -25.65
C SER A 17 -28.59 -3.30 -24.62
N SER A 18 -28.96 -3.64 -23.39
CA SER A 18 -28.05 -4.27 -22.44
C SER A 18 -27.79 -5.72 -22.87
N ARG A 19 -26.62 -6.01 -23.44
CA ARG A 19 -26.20 -7.40 -23.70
C ARG A 19 -25.73 -8.04 -22.40
N SER A 20 -26.60 -8.89 -21.83
CA SER A 20 -26.26 -9.82 -20.75
C SER A 20 -25.27 -10.88 -21.26
N ALA A 21 -24.09 -10.94 -20.66
CA ALA A 21 -23.15 -12.04 -20.90
C ALA A 21 -23.69 -13.32 -20.22
N ARG A 22 -23.99 -14.30 -21.06
CA ARG A 22 -24.59 -15.59 -20.69
C ARG A 22 -23.53 -16.46 -19.98
N ALA A 23 -23.64 -16.60 -18.67
CA ALA A 23 -22.98 -17.70 -17.95
C ALA A 23 -23.68 -19.02 -18.34
N SER A 24 -22.90 -20.05 -18.68
CA SER A 24 -23.44 -21.37 -19.04
C SER A 24 -24.23 -21.96 -17.85
N SER A 25 -25.43 -22.46 -18.13
CA SER A 25 -26.51 -22.70 -17.15
C SER A 25 -26.37 -23.99 -16.33
N CYS A 26 -26.67 -23.92 -15.04
CA CYS A 26 -27.15 -25.03 -14.20
C CYS A 26 -28.61 -24.71 -13.77
N PRO A 27 -29.56 -25.67 -13.71
CA PRO A 27 -30.99 -25.36 -13.69
C PRO A 27 -31.47 -24.73 -12.39
N ARG A 28 -32.46 -23.85 -12.51
CA ARG A 28 -33.08 -23.05 -11.46
C ARG A 28 -34.20 -23.85 -10.77
N THR A 29 -34.17 -23.92 -9.43
CA THR A 29 -35.37 -24.14 -8.60
C THR A 29 -35.51 -23.00 -7.61
N SER A 30 -36.74 -22.52 -7.44
CA SER A 30 -37.14 -21.34 -6.68
C SER A 30 -37.38 -21.64 -5.20
N THR A 31 -36.98 -20.72 -4.31
CA THR A 31 -37.76 -20.12 -3.20
C THR A 31 -36.83 -19.23 -2.34
N SER A 32 -37.29 -18.04 -1.93
CA SER A 32 -36.56 -17.09 -1.05
C SER A 32 -36.88 -17.39 0.44
N PRO A 33 -36.00 -17.08 1.43
CA PRO A 33 -35.73 -15.69 1.87
C PRO A 33 -34.22 -15.36 2.08
N ALA A 34 -33.92 -14.05 2.05
CA ALA A 34 -32.64 -13.36 2.36
C ALA A 34 -31.41 -14.26 2.62
N ARG A 35 -30.70 -14.62 1.55
CA ARG A 35 -29.55 -15.54 1.61
C ARG A 35 -28.26 -14.76 1.86
N ARG A 36 -27.60 -15.02 3.00
CA ARG A 36 -26.15 -14.80 3.18
C ARG A 36 -25.45 -15.19 1.87
N ARG A 37 -24.71 -14.28 1.24
CA ARG A 37 -23.92 -14.58 0.03
C ARG A 37 -22.44 -14.73 0.41
N PRO A 38 -22.01 -15.88 0.96
CA PRO A 38 -20.59 -16.21 0.91
C PRO A 38 -20.27 -16.50 -0.57
N ALA A 39 -19.64 -15.55 -1.26
CA ALA A 39 -18.99 -15.82 -2.53
C ALA A 39 -17.66 -16.51 -2.22
N ALA A 40 -17.71 -17.80 -1.90
CA ALA A 40 -16.52 -18.61 -1.73
C ALA A 40 -15.88 -18.88 -3.11
N ALA A 41 -14.77 -18.20 -3.42
CA ALA A 41 -13.97 -18.37 -4.63
C ALA A 41 -13.20 -19.71 -4.70
N GLN A 42 -13.50 -20.68 -3.83
CA GLN A 42 -12.69 -21.89 -3.58
C GLN A 42 -12.82 -22.99 -4.66
N ARG A 43 -13.38 -22.70 -5.85
CA ARG A 43 -13.60 -23.68 -6.93
C ARG A 43 -13.19 -23.17 -8.33
N ALA A 44 -12.19 -22.32 -8.42
CA ALA A 44 -11.60 -22.00 -9.73
C ALA A 44 -10.49 -23.01 -10.07
N PRO A 45 -10.58 -23.77 -11.17
CA PRO A 45 -9.51 -24.68 -11.57
C PRO A 45 -8.24 -23.88 -11.93
N GLY A 46 -7.17 -24.11 -11.17
CA GLY A 46 -5.75 -23.79 -11.44
C GLY A 46 -5.34 -22.33 -11.64
N GLY A 47 -6.10 -21.55 -12.40
CA GLY A 47 -5.76 -20.21 -12.84
C GLY A 47 -6.42 -19.07 -12.07
N GLY A 48 -7.35 -19.35 -11.14
CA GLY A 48 -8.09 -18.34 -10.36
C GLY A 48 -9.25 -17.68 -11.11
N ILE A 49 -10.05 -16.85 -10.41
CA ILE A 49 -11.21 -16.15 -10.98
C ILE A 49 -10.79 -14.78 -11.52
N THR A 50 -11.17 -14.48 -12.76
CA THR A 50 -11.07 -13.12 -13.32
C THR A 50 -12.43 -12.66 -13.80
N VAL A 51 -12.80 -11.45 -13.45
CA VAL A 51 -13.90 -10.73 -14.09
C VAL A 51 -13.33 -9.59 -14.89
N TYR A 52 -13.78 -9.48 -16.14
CA TYR A 52 -13.32 -8.49 -17.10
C TYR A 52 -14.49 -7.75 -17.75
N GLY A 53 -14.33 -6.45 -17.99
CA GLY A 53 -15.19 -5.68 -18.88
C GLY A 53 -16.05 -4.61 -18.22
N ASN A 54 -16.13 -4.56 -16.88
CA ASN A 54 -16.63 -3.39 -16.15
C ASN A 54 -16.26 -3.43 -14.65
N GLY A 55 -16.56 -2.36 -13.92
CA GLY A 55 -16.40 -2.26 -12.47
C GLY A 55 -17.50 -2.96 -11.67
N PHE A 56 -17.26 -3.12 -10.36
CA PHE A 56 -18.16 -3.75 -9.41
C PHE A 56 -18.45 -2.82 -8.24
N SER A 57 -19.72 -2.77 -7.82
CA SER A 57 -20.14 -1.93 -6.70
C SER A 57 -20.59 -2.77 -5.51
N TRP A 58 -20.08 -2.40 -4.34
CA TRP A 58 -20.58 -2.80 -3.02
C TRP A 58 -21.23 -1.63 -2.30
N SER A 59 -21.70 -0.63 -3.05
CA SER A 59 -22.41 0.49 -2.46
C SER A 59 -23.73 0.01 -1.85
N ASN A 60 -24.10 0.50 -0.65
CA ASN A 60 -25.26 0.03 0.13
C ASN A 60 -25.19 -1.44 0.55
N ALA A 61 -24.05 -2.11 0.37
CA ALA A 61 -23.84 -3.47 0.84
C ALA A 61 -23.43 -3.48 2.30
N ASN A 62 -23.73 -4.58 2.99
CA ASN A 62 -23.23 -4.84 4.34
C ASN A 62 -22.85 -6.31 4.50
N ASN A 63 -21.91 -6.62 5.40
CA ASN A 63 -21.52 -7.99 5.77
C ASN A 63 -21.01 -8.83 4.58
N ALA A 64 -19.98 -8.32 3.90
CA ALA A 64 -19.41 -8.94 2.71
C ALA A 64 -17.97 -9.40 2.92
N ILE A 65 -17.62 -10.55 2.35
CA ILE A 65 -16.23 -11.01 2.25
C ILE A 65 -15.95 -11.33 0.78
N VAL A 66 -14.95 -10.68 0.20
CA VAL A 66 -14.54 -10.80 -1.20
C VAL A 66 -13.08 -11.22 -1.22
N ARG A 67 -12.78 -12.42 -1.75
CA ARG A 67 -11.43 -12.97 -1.73
C ARG A 67 -11.05 -13.72 -3.00
N TYR A 68 -9.75 -13.75 -3.29
CA TYR A 68 -9.15 -14.58 -4.35
C TYR A 68 -9.76 -14.35 -5.75
N ILE A 69 -10.11 -13.10 -6.05
CA ILE A 69 -10.69 -12.68 -7.33
C ILE A 69 -9.88 -11.56 -7.95
N ARG A 70 -9.76 -11.61 -9.28
CA ARG A 70 -9.18 -10.55 -10.09
C ARG A 70 -10.31 -9.76 -10.74
N ILE A 71 -10.35 -8.46 -10.53
CA ILE A 71 -11.26 -7.53 -11.21
C ILE A 71 -10.43 -6.70 -12.18
N ARG A 72 -10.84 -6.73 -13.45
CA ARG A 72 -10.16 -6.08 -14.57
C ARG A 72 -11.19 -5.24 -15.32
N MET A 73 -11.36 -3.98 -14.93
CA MET A 73 -12.38 -3.14 -15.56
C MET A 73 -12.07 -2.93 -17.05
N GLY A 74 -10.84 -2.47 -17.35
CA GLY A 74 -10.34 -2.36 -18.72
C GLY A 74 -10.96 -1.20 -19.49
N LYS A 75 -10.42 -0.93 -20.69
CA LYS A 75 -10.83 0.22 -21.52
C LYS A 75 -12.30 0.17 -21.94
N GLY A 76 -12.89 -1.03 -22.01
CA GLY A 76 -14.30 -1.24 -22.37
C GLY A 76 -15.30 -1.00 -21.23
N GLY A 77 -14.83 -0.83 -19.99
CA GLY A 77 -15.68 -0.47 -18.86
C GLY A 77 -16.15 0.99 -18.94
N ASP A 78 -17.15 1.32 -18.12
CA ASP A 78 -17.78 2.64 -18.16
C ASP A 78 -16.78 3.76 -17.81
N SER A 79 -16.78 4.83 -18.60
CA SER A 79 -15.92 5.99 -18.36
C SER A 79 -16.32 6.74 -17.08
N GLY A 80 -15.34 7.19 -16.28
CA GLY A 80 -15.62 7.93 -15.05
C GLY A 80 -16.26 7.06 -13.95
N LYS A 81 -15.94 5.76 -13.96
CA LYS A 81 -16.38 4.78 -12.96
C LYS A 81 -15.18 3.98 -12.45
N ASP A 82 -15.32 3.47 -11.24
CA ASP A 82 -14.24 2.74 -10.59
C ASP A 82 -14.29 1.25 -10.92
N ALA A 83 -13.15 0.58 -10.83
CA ALA A 83 -13.14 -0.88 -10.93
C ALA A 83 -13.78 -1.54 -9.71
N ILE A 84 -13.60 -0.97 -8.51
CA ILE A 84 -14.41 -1.26 -7.31
C ILE A 84 -14.88 0.05 -6.69
N THR A 85 -16.19 0.15 -6.39
CA THR A 85 -16.77 1.27 -5.64
C THR A 85 -17.50 0.76 -4.39
N ILE A 86 -17.23 1.40 -3.25
CA ILE A 86 -18.02 1.26 -2.01
C ILE A 86 -18.51 2.65 -1.60
N ALA A 87 -19.82 2.89 -1.77
CA ALA A 87 -20.49 4.05 -1.21
C ALA A 87 -21.56 3.62 -0.21
N ASP A 88 -21.54 4.20 0.99
CA ASP A 88 -22.53 3.99 2.05
C ASP A 88 -22.74 2.51 2.42
N GLY A 89 -21.96 1.97 3.35
CA GLY A 89 -22.03 0.54 3.69
C GLY A 89 -21.03 0.13 4.75
N ASN A 90 -21.19 -1.05 5.35
CA ASN A 90 -20.33 -1.45 6.45
C ASN A 90 -20.01 -2.96 6.54
N ASN A 91 -19.03 -3.27 7.37
CA ASN A 91 -18.63 -4.64 7.72
C ASN A 91 -18.22 -5.45 6.49
N MET A 92 -17.13 -5.05 5.83
CA MET A 92 -16.66 -5.72 4.61
C MET A 92 -15.17 -6.05 4.67
N ILE A 93 -14.80 -7.19 4.10
CA ILE A 93 -13.40 -7.62 3.95
C ILE A 93 -13.12 -7.88 2.47
N PHE A 94 -12.09 -7.22 1.95
CA PHE A 94 -11.50 -7.48 0.65
C PHE A 94 -10.09 -8.01 0.89
N ASP A 95 -9.85 -9.29 0.61
CA ASP A 95 -8.59 -9.93 0.93
C ASP A 95 -8.08 -10.80 -0.22
N HIS A 96 -6.79 -10.72 -0.57
CA HIS A 96 -6.25 -11.40 -1.74
C HIS A 96 -7.02 -11.09 -3.04
N VAL A 97 -7.45 -9.82 -3.20
CA VAL A 97 -8.02 -9.37 -4.46
C VAL A 97 -6.96 -8.70 -5.32
N SER A 98 -7.13 -8.75 -6.63
CA SER A 98 -6.31 -7.96 -7.54
C SER A 98 -7.21 -7.14 -8.42
N VAL A 99 -7.07 -5.82 -8.36
CA VAL A 99 -7.94 -4.87 -9.03
C VAL A 99 -7.07 -4.01 -9.93
N SER A 100 -7.45 -3.91 -11.21
CA SER A 100 -6.69 -3.11 -12.17
C SER A 100 -7.56 -2.49 -13.24
N TRP A 101 -6.95 -1.50 -13.91
CA TRP A 101 -7.47 -0.86 -15.11
C TRP A 101 -8.78 -0.12 -14.86
N GLY A 102 -8.91 0.52 -13.68
CA GLY A 102 -9.98 1.47 -13.39
C GLY A 102 -10.02 2.61 -14.41
N ARG A 103 -11.23 3.07 -14.74
CA ARG A 103 -11.47 4.20 -15.67
C ARG A 103 -11.59 5.54 -14.95
N ASP A 104 -11.75 5.48 -13.63
CA ASP A 104 -11.61 6.57 -12.67
C ASP A 104 -10.68 6.09 -11.55
N GLU A 105 -11.22 5.55 -10.46
CA GLU A 105 -10.39 4.83 -9.48
C GLU A 105 -10.31 3.32 -9.73
N THR A 106 -9.23 2.73 -9.24
CA THR A 106 -9.09 1.27 -9.22
C THR A 106 -9.88 0.68 -8.05
N PHE A 107 -9.79 1.27 -6.85
CA PHE A 107 -10.61 0.88 -5.71
C PHE A 107 -10.98 2.12 -4.89
N SER A 108 -12.24 2.53 -4.89
CA SER A 108 -12.72 3.70 -4.16
C SER A 108 -13.71 3.37 -3.05
N ILE A 109 -13.55 4.09 -1.94
CA ILE A 109 -14.45 4.13 -0.78
C ILE A 109 -14.85 5.59 -0.54
N ASN A 110 -16.15 5.86 -0.47
CA ASN A 110 -16.70 7.19 -0.23
C ASN A 110 -17.98 7.14 0.64
N GLY A 111 -18.23 8.19 1.43
CA GLY A 111 -19.50 8.39 2.13
C GLY A 111 -19.58 7.74 3.51
N GLU A 112 -20.76 7.27 3.87
CA GLU A 112 -21.07 6.69 5.18
C GLU A 112 -20.59 5.23 5.27
N VAL A 113 -19.27 5.06 5.26
CA VAL A 113 -18.60 3.75 5.30
C VAL A 113 -17.89 3.52 6.63
N SER A 114 -18.05 2.32 7.18
CA SER A 114 -17.41 1.89 8.42
C SER A 114 -17.03 0.40 8.41
N ASN A 115 -16.01 0.02 9.17
CA ASN A 115 -15.57 -1.37 9.35
C ASN A 115 -15.26 -2.08 8.01
N VAL A 116 -14.41 -1.48 7.20
CA VAL A 116 -13.93 -2.09 5.94
C VAL A 116 -12.44 -2.36 6.04
N THR A 117 -12.04 -3.60 5.73
CA THR A 117 -10.63 -4.01 5.65
C THR A 117 -10.27 -4.40 4.23
N ILE A 118 -9.17 -3.86 3.72
CA ILE A 118 -8.51 -4.28 2.48
C ILE A 118 -7.15 -4.87 2.86
N SER A 119 -6.93 -6.16 2.60
CA SER A 119 -5.68 -6.84 2.96
C SER A 119 -5.08 -7.69 1.84
N ASP A 120 -3.75 -7.80 1.83
CA ASP A 120 -3.02 -8.72 0.93
C ASP A 120 -3.42 -8.59 -0.55
N SER A 121 -3.77 -7.37 -0.96
CA SER A 121 -4.41 -7.12 -2.25
C SER A 121 -3.56 -6.24 -3.15
N ILE A 122 -3.80 -6.32 -4.46
CA ILE A 122 -3.11 -5.53 -5.48
C ILE A 122 -4.09 -4.52 -6.05
N ILE A 123 -3.73 -3.23 -6.01
CA ILE A 123 -4.48 -2.11 -6.58
C ILE A 123 -3.56 -1.41 -7.58
N ALA A 124 -3.73 -1.70 -8.87
CA ALA A 124 -2.69 -1.37 -9.84
C ALA A 124 -3.20 -0.88 -11.19
N GLN A 125 -2.36 -0.11 -11.88
CA GLN A 125 -2.54 0.29 -13.27
C GLN A 125 -3.92 0.90 -13.56
N GLY A 126 -4.34 1.92 -12.79
CA GLY A 126 -5.44 2.78 -13.23
C GLY A 126 -5.17 3.29 -14.65
N LEU A 127 -6.18 3.31 -15.52
CA LEU A 127 -5.98 3.73 -16.90
C LEU A 127 -5.87 5.25 -17.00
N GLU A 128 -4.95 5.75 -17.83
CA GLU A 128 -4.95 7.15 -18.23
C GLU A 128 -6.26 7.53 -18.96
N THR A 129 -6.71 8.79 -18.88
CA THR A 129 -6.01 9.97 -18.37
C THR A 129 -6.17 10.27 -16.88
N HIS A 130 -6.94 9.44 -16.16
CA HIS A 130 -7.27 9.62 -14.75
C HIS A 130 -6.83 8.40 -13.93
N SER A 131 -5.58 7.97 -14.12
CA SER A 131 -4.99 6.78 -13.49
C SER A 131 -4.90 6.90 -11.96
N CYS A 132 -5.88 6.35 -11.24
CA CYS A 132 -5.97 6.47 -9.79
C CYS A 132 -5.94 5.11 -9.07
N GLY A 133 -5.22 5.04 -7.96
CA GLY A 133 -5.28 3.90 -7.04
C GLY A 133 -6.64 3.82 -6.34
N GLY A 134 -7.01 4.87 -5.62
CA GLY A 134 -8.26 4.89 -4.86
C GLY A 134 -8.47 6.09 -3.95
N LEU A 135 -9.73 6.50 -3.81
CA LEU A 135 -10.20 7.32 -2.70
C LEU A 135 -10.47 6.42 -1.48
N MET A 136 -10.03 6.85 -0.30
CA MET A 136 -10.34 6.21 0.99
C MET A 136 -10.95 7.28 1.90
N GLN A 137 -12.23 7.57 1.67
CA GLN A 137 -12.91 8.71 2.27
C GLN A 137 -14.13 8.26 3.06
N THR A 138 -14.05 8.32 4.39
CA THR A 138 -15.17 7.99 5.28
C THR A 138 -15.68 9.21 6.03
N ASN A 139 -16.98 9.26 6.32
CA ASN A 139 -17.60 10.31 7.12
C ASN A 139 -17.83 9.89 8.59
N THR A 140 -18.20 8.63 8.84
CA THR A 140 -18.60 8.14 10.18
C THR A 140 -17.75 7.02 10.75
N GLY A 141 -17.09 6.21 9.91
CA GLY A 141 -16.24 5.12 10.33
C GLY A 141 -14.80 5.24 9.86
N GLY A 142 -14.12 4.11 9.79
CA GLY A 142 -12.77 4.02 9.25
C GLY A 142 -12.54 2.80 8.40
N VAL A 143 -11.41 2.83 7.71
CA VAL A 143 -10.93 1.77 6.83
C VAL A 143 -9.53 1.33 7.23
N SER A 144 -9.28 0.02 7.17
CA SER A 144 -7.96 -0.56 7.39
C SER A 144 -7.41 -1.11 6.09
N LEU A 145 -6.18 -0.71 5.74
CA LEU A 145 -5.45 -1.10 4.55
C LEU A 145 -4.13 -1.72 4.98
N PHE A 146 -4.02 -3.05 4.87
CA PHE A 146 -2.90 -3.81 5.39
C PHE A 146 -2.23 -4.71 4.34
N ARG A 147 -0.89 -4.69 4.19
CA ARG A 147 -0.17 -5.59 3.25
C ARG A 147 -0.64 -5.49 1.79
N ASN A 148 -1.11 -4.33 1.36
CA ASN A 148 -1.51 -4.14 -0.02
C ASN A 148 -0.36 -3.63 -0.88
N ALA A 149 -0.43 -3.90 -2.18
CA ALA A 149 0.45 -3.34 -3.19
C ALA A 149 -0.31 -2.32 -4.05
N TYR A 150 0.08 -1.05 -3.97
CA TYR A 150 -0.34 0.01 -4.88
C TYR A 150 0.74 0.19 -5.95
N ILE A 151 0.45 -0.18 -7.19
CA ILE A 151 1.48 -0.28 -8.24
C ILE A 151 1.04 0.45 -9.51
N ASP A 152 1.91 1.29 -10.06
CA ASP A 152 1.74 1.92 -11.37
C ASP A 152 0.45 2.76 -11.52
N ASN A 153 -0.02 3.42 -10.45
CA ASN A 153 -1.09 4.42 -10.57
C ASN A 153 -0.52 5.84 -10.49
N LYS A 154 -0.97 6.75 -11.34
CA LYS A 154 -0.47 8.13 -11.37
C LYS A 154 -0.73 8.90 -10.08
N THR A 155 -1.86 8.69 -9.42
CA THR A 155 -2.31 9.48 -8.25
C THR A 155 -3.21 8.67 -7.31
N ARG A 156 -3.50 9.23 -6.12
CA ARG A 156 -4.40 8.66 -5.11
C ARG A 156 -4.00 7.23 -4.72
N ASN A 157 -2.84 7.07 -4.07
CA ASN A 157 -2.26 5.75 -3.73
C ASN A 157 -2.18 5.37 -2.23
N PRO A 158 -3.16 5.69 -1.36
CA PRO A 158 -4.48 6.27 -1.61
C PRO A 158 -4.52 7.80 -1.47
N LYS A 159 -5.68 8.40 -1.77
CA LYS A 159 -6.07 9.72 -1.24
C LYS A 159 -7.05 9.53 -0.09
N VAL A 160 -6.73 10.08 1.08
CA VAL A 160 -7.48 9.79 2.32
C VAL A 160 -8.32 10.95 2.82
N LYS A 161 -9.45 10.61 3.46
CA LYS A 161 -10.26 11.50 4.30
C LYS A 161 -10.96 10.66 5.39
N GLY A 162 -11.21 11.24 6.56
CA GLY A 162 -11.80 10.49 7.67
C GLY A 162 -10.77 9.60 8.37
N VAL A 163 -11.22 8.50 8.96
CA VAL A 163 -10.36 7.60 9.75
C VAL A 163 -9.76 6.52 8.86
N ASN A 164 -8.43 6.45 8.82
CA ASN A 164 -7.69 5.53 7.95
C ASN A 164 -6.57 4.85 8.74
N ASP A 165 -6.40 3.56 8.52
CA ASP A 165 -5.30 2.78 9.05
C ASP A 165 -4.51 2.14 7.91
N PHE A 166 -3.39 2.74 7.54
CA PHE A 166 -2.57 2.36 6.39
C PHE A 166 -1.26 1.78 6.87
N GLN A 167 -1.17 0.44 6.94
CA GLN A 167 0.01 -0.22 7.48
C GLN A 167 0.57 -1.33 6.59
N ASN A 168 1.89 -1.47 6.61
CA ASN A 168 2.60 -2.55 5.91
C ASN A 168 2.30 -2.65 4.40
N ASN A 169 1.91 -1.55 3.75
CA ASN A 169 1.65 -1.52 2.32
C ASN A 169 2.93 -1.22 1.55
N VAL A 170 3.00 -1.70 0.31
CA VAL A 170 4.01 -1.31 -0.67
C VAL A 170 3.35 -0.37 -1.68
N VAL A 171 3.95 0.79 -1.91
CA VAL A 171 3.50 1.74 -2.93
C VAL A 171 4.65 1.94 -3.90
N TYR A 172 4.46 1.59 -5.17
CA TYR A 172 5.51 1.61 -6.18
C TYR A 172 5.07 2.36 -7.44
N ASN A 173 6.00 3.14 -8.00
CA ASN A 173 5.88 3.76 -9.32
C ASN A 173 4.65 4.68 -9.48
N TRP A 174 4.37 5.50 -8.46
CA TRP A 174 3.34 6.53 -8.59
C TRP A 174 3.76 7.62 -9.58
N GLY A 175 2.79 8.37 -10.12
CA GLY A 175 3.01 9.51 -11.00
C GLY A 175 3.00 10.86 -10.27
N GLY A 176 2.67 11.94 -10.97
CA GLY A 176 2.69 13.31 -10.41
C GLY A 176 1.67 13.58 -9.28
N GLY A 177 0.88 12.59 -8.88
CA GLY A 177 -0.09 12.72 -7.79
C GLY A 177 0.43 12.30 -6.42
N GLY A 178 1.59 11.65 -6.34
CA GLY A 178 2.15 11.14 -5.08
C GLY A 178 1.74 9.71 -4.75
N GLY A 179 2.52 9.12 -3.84
CA GLY A 179 2.31 7.78 -3.27
C GLY A 179 1.27 7.76 -2.15
N TYR A 180 0.99 8.88 -1.50
CA TYR A 180 -0.04 9.03 -0.48
C TYR A 180 -0.52 10.49 -0.46
N ILE A 181 -1.80 10.73 -0.67
CA ILE A 181 -2.38 12.07 -0.66
C ILE A 181 -3.06 12.31 0.69
N ALA A 182 -2.51 13.26 1.45
CA ALA A 182 -2.92 13.61 2.80
C ALA A 182 -3.93 14.77 2.86
N GLY A 183 -4.47 15.24 1.74
CA GLY A 183 -5.42 16.37 1.75
C GLY A 183 -6.07 16.67 0.41
N ASP A 184 -6.25 17.96 0.11
CA ASP A 184 -7.12 18.49 -0.97
C ASP A 184 -8.60 18.04 -0.87
N SER A 185 -9.11 17.94 0.35
CA SER A 185 -10.55 17.77 0.59
C SER A 185 -10.96 18.50 1.87
N ASP A 186 -12.15 19.08 1.85
CA ASP A 186 -12.77 19.61 3.05
C ASP A 186 -13.10 18.47 4.01
N GLY A 187 -12.74 18.65 5.28
CA GLY A 187 -12.94 17.66 6.34
C GLY A 187 -11.65 17.17 6.99
N ALA A 188 -11.78 16.69 8.23
CA ALA A 188 -10.66 16.16 8.99
C ALA A 188 -10.26 14.76 8.51
N SER A 189 -8.96 14.48 8.58
CA SER A 189 -8.41 13.15 8.36
C SER A 189 -7.62 12.72 9.59
N TYR A 190 -7.79 11.47 9.99
CA TYR A 190 -7.07 10.83 11.09
C TYR A 190 -6.46 9.54 10.54
N ALA A 191 -5.14 9.52 10.36
CA ALA A 191 -4.46 8.45 9.65
C ALA A 191 -3.33 7.84 10.48
N ASN A 192 -3.37 6.53 10.71
CA ASN A 192 -2.18 5.78 11.04
C ASN A 192 -1.47 5.41 9.75
N ILE A 193 -0.18 5.73 9.65
CA ILE A 193 0.66 5.43 8.50
C ILE A 193 1.91 4.75 9.05
N ILE A 194 1.93 3.42 9.06
CA ILE A 194 2.94 2.66 9.82
C ILE A 194 3.58 1.57 8.97
N ASN A 195 4.91 1.45 9.00
CA ASN A 195 5.66 0.36 8.36
C ASN A 195 5.39 0.18 6.85
N ASN A 196 5.01 1.25 6.14
CA ASN A 196 4.79 1.19 4.69
C ASN A 196 6.09 1.41 3.94
N TYR A 197 6.18 0.84 2.74
CA TYR A 197 7.34 0.96 1.87
C TYR A 197 6.96 1.68 0.56
N PHE A 198 7.41 2.92 0.42
CA PHE A 198 7.23 3.73 -0.77
C PHE A 198 8.49 3.60 -1.65
N ILE A 199 8.32 3.16 -2.89
CA ILE A 199 9.42 2.93 -3.83
C ILE A 199 9.18 3.79 -5.08
N SER A 200 10.09 4.71 -5.38
CA SER A 200 10.01 5.49 -6.61
C SER A 200 10.15 4.57 -7.83
N GLY A 201 9.41 4.84 -8.90
CA GLY A 201 9.53 4.12 -10.18
C GLY A 201 9.80 5.07 -11.35
N PRO A 202 9.84 4.57 -12.59
CA PRO A 202 10.06 5.39 -13.79
C PRO A 202 9.04 6.54 -13.98
N SER A 203 7.82 6.39 -13.48
CA SER A 203 6.76 7.42 -13.55
C SER A 203 6.82 8.44 -12.41
N THR A 204 7.63 8.19 -11.38
CA THR A 204 7.68 9.01 -10.16
C THR A 204 8.31 10.36 -10.43
N SER A 205 7.52 11.40 -10.21
CA SER A 205 7.88 12.81 -10.45
C SER A 205 7.68 13.71 -9.24
N VAL A 206 7.15 13.17 -8.14
CA VAL A 206 6.92 13.88 -6.87
C VAL A 206 7.20 12.94 -5.70
N THR A 207 7.37 13.51 -4.51
CA THR A 207 7.60 12.76 -3.26
C THR A 207 6.43 11.82 -2.92
N ALA A 208 6.69 10.86 -2.02
CA ALA A 208 5.68 9.89 -1.58
C ALA A 208 4.45 10.57 -0.97
N PHE A 209 4.63 11.43 0.03
CA PHE A 209 3.54 12.19 0.65
C PHE A 209 3.33 13.52 -0.05
N THR A 210 2.06 13.86 -0.34
CA THR A 210 1.70 15.12 -0.98
C THR A 210 0.41 15.71 -0.42
N ARG A 211 0.21 17.02 -0.63
CA ARG A 211 -1.05 17.76 -0.43
C ARG A 211 -1.60 17.72 1.01
N GLY A 212 -0.74 17.52 2.01
CA GLY A 212 -1.13 17.66 3.42
C GLY A 212 -1.63 19.07 3.71
N ASN A 213 -2.59 19.19 4.63
CA ASN A 213 -3.16 20.46 5.06
C ASN A 213 -3.44 20.45 6.58
N ALA A 214 -3.90 21.58 7.13
CA ALA A 214 -4.18 21.73 8.56
C ALA A 214 -5.26 20.77 9.11
N ASN A 215 -6.05 20.14 8.25
CA ASN A 215 -7.09 19.19 8.63
C ASN A 215 -6.58 17.73 8.71
N PHE A 216 -5.34 17.48 8.28
CA PHE A 216 -4.74 16.16 8.30
C PHE A 216 -3.98 15.89 9.61
N ARG A 217 -4.33 14.80 10.30
CA ARG A 217 -3.69 14.34 11.53
C ARG A 217 -3.14 12.93 11.28
N GLY A 218 -1.84 12.83 11.09
CA GLY A 218 -1.15 11.57 10.83
C GLY A 218 -0.34 11.12 12.05
N TYR A 219 -0.52 9.86 12.46
CA TYR A 219 0.49 9.14 13.25
C TYR A 219 1.38 8.36 12.28
N VAL A 220 2.59 8.86 12.06
CA VAL A 220 3.53 8.35 11.05
C VAL A 220 4.70 7.67 11.74
N LYS A 221 4.94 6.39 11.49
CA LYS A 221 6.02 5.64 12.12
C LYS A 221 6.63 4.58 11.19
N ASN A 222 7.96 4.49 11.15
CA ASN A 222 8.71 3.43 10.48
C ASN A 222 8.35 3.24 8.99
N ASN A 223 7.92 4.29 8.29
CA ASN A 223 7.69 4.18 6.85
C ASN A 223 9.01 4.42 6.13
N PHE A 224 9.30 3.59 5.14
CA PHE A 224 10.52 3.69 4.37
C PHE A 224 10.23 4.28 2.99
N TYR A 225 10.99 5.29 2.57
CA TYR A 225 10.92 5.86 1.23
C TYR A 225 12.23 5.63 0.47
N ASP A 226 12.17 4.72 -0.49
CA ASP A 226 13.28 4.34 -1.36
C ASP A 226 13.16 5.09 -2.70
N SER A 227 13.89 6.21 -2.77
CA SER A 227 13.90 7.08 -3.94
C SER A 227 14.93 6.66 -4.99
N ASN A 228 16.01 6.01 -4.57
CA ASN A 228 17.12 5.55 -5.42
C ASN A 228 16.96 4.10 -5.91
N LYS A 229 15.96 3.37 -5.41
CA LYS A 229 15.53 2.02 -5.80
C LYS A 229 16.56 0.96 -5.42
N ASP A 230 17.30 1.18 -4.34
CA ASP A 230 18.38 0.28 -3.93
C ASP A 230 17.90 -0.85 -3.00
N GLY A 231 16.67 -0.77 -2.49
CA GLY A 231 16.08 -1.83 -1.68
C GLY A 231 16.62 -1.91 -0.25
N VAL A 232 17.37 -0.90 0.21
CA VAL A 232 18.18 -0.99 1.43
C VAL A 232 17.42 -0.44 2.64
N GLY A 233 16.54 -1.26 3.24
CA GLY A 233 15.79 -0.89 4.46
C GLY A 233 16.37 -1.42 5.78
N ALA A 234 17.22 -2.46 5.73
CA ALA A 234 17.78 -3.12 6.93
C ALA A 234 19.26 -2.76 7.21
N SER A 235 19.91 -2.12 6.25
CA SER A 235 21.25 -1.54 6.33
C SER A 235 21.17 -0.14 5.73
N ILE A 236 22.14 0.74 5.97
CA ILE A 236 22.24 2.02 5.25
C ILE A 236 22.81 1.80 3.83
N ALA A 237 23.51 0.67 3.62
CA ALA A 237 23.99 0.21 2.31
C ALA A 237 24.07 -1.33 2.27
N ARG A 238 23.69 -1.95 1.15
CA ARG A 238 23.82 -3.40 0.98
C ARG A 238 25.22 -3.77 0.50
N ASP A 239 25.82 -4.77 1.15
CA ASP A 239 27.10 -5.34 0.73
C ASP A 239 26.92 -6.46 -0.31
N ALA A 240 28.03 -7.13 -0.65
CA ALA A 240 28.02 -8.22 -1.62
C ALA A 240 27.24 -9.46 -1.12
N VAL A 241 27.22 -9.71 0.18
CA VAL A 241 26.50 -10.83 0.81
C VAL A 241 25.01 -10.54 0.75
N ASP A 242 24.58 -9.35 1.17
CA ASP A 242 23.19 -8.90 1.07
C ASP A 242 22.68 -9.00 -0.38
N ALA A 243 23.47 -8.51 -1.33
CA ALA A 243 23.12 -8.58 -2.74
C ALA A 243 22.98 -10.03 -3.25
N ALA A 244 23.85 -10.94 -2.80
CA ALA A 244 23.78 -12.35 -3.16
C ALA A 244 22.54 -13.02 -2.54
N LEU A 245 22.23 -12.76 -1.28
CA LEU A 245 21.05 -13.29 -0.58
C LEU A 245 19.75 -12.77 -1.20
N VAL A 246 19.68 -11.48 -1.52
CA VAL A 246 18.52 -10.89 -2.21
C VAL A 246 18.32 -11.52 -3.59
N LYS A 247 19.39 -11.81 -4.34
CA LYS A 247 19.30 -12.54 -5.61
C LYS A 247 18.78 -13.97 -5.43
N GLN A 248 19.18 -14.67 -4.36
CA GLN A 248 18.65 -16.01 -4.05
C GLN A 248 17.14 -15.94 -3.77
N ILE A 249 16.68 -14.97 -2.97
CA ILE A 249 15.25 -14.75 -2.70
C ILE A 249 14.50 -14.40 -3.99
N ALA A 250 15.01 -13.45 -4.76
CA ALA A 250 14.41 -13.01 -6.02
C ALA A 250 14.39 -14.09 -7.11
N SER A 251 15.16 -15.17 -6.94
CA SER A 251 15.12 -16.34 -7.82
C SER A 251 13.86 -17.21 -7.61
N TYR A 252 13.09 -16.96 -6.55
CA TYR A 252 11.93 -17.74 -6.14
C TYR A 252 12.26 -19.23 -5.95
N GLY A 253 13.36 -19.53 -5.26
CA GLY A 253 13.78 -20.89 -4.93
C GLY A 253 14.55 -21.63 -6.03
N LYS A 254 14.95 -20.94 -7.10
CA LYS A 254 15.85 -21.50 -8.13
C LYS A 254 17.33 -21.45 -7.74
N SER A 255 17.65 -20.71 -6.68
CA SER A 255 18.98 -20.54 -6.12
C SER A 255 18.89 -20.48 -4.60
N GLY A 256 19.98 -20.82 -3.94
CA GLY A 256 20.11 -20.90 -2.49
C GLY A 256 20.85 -22.14 -2.05
N ALA A 257 21.57 -22.04 -0.93
CA ALA A 257 22.25 -23.16 -0.31
C ALA A 257 22.36 -22.92 1.19
N LEU A 258 22.29 -23.99 1.97
CA LEU A 258 22.80 -23.96 3.34
C LEU A 258 24.33 -23.94 3.24
N ILE A 259 24.96 -22.99 3.92
CA ILE A 259 26.43 -22.86 3.95
C ILE A 259 26.97 -23.39 5.27
N SER A 260 28.14 -24.00 5.24
CA SER A 260 28.91 -24.38 6.44
C SER A 260 30.12 -23.46 6.67
N ASP A 261 30.37 -22.54 5.74
CA ASP A 261 31.51 -21.64 5.70
C ASP A 261 31.13 -20.38 4.89
N GLU A 262 31.31 -19.19 5.50
CA GLU A 262 31.01 -17.89 4.90
C GLU A 262 31.90 -17.54 3.70
N ALA A 263 33.05 -18.20 3.54
CA ALA A 263 33.91 -18.03 2.36
C ALA A 263 33.14 -18.27 1.06
N THR A 264 32.13 -19.15 1.08
CA THR A 264 31.24 -19.40 -0.06
C THR A 264 30.39 -18.19 -0.47
N MET A 265 30.22 -17.23 0.43
CA MET A 265 29.51 -15.96 0.22
C MET A 265 30.47 -14.77 0.06
N GLY A 266 31.79 -15.01 0.03
CA GLY A 266 32.80 -13.96 -0.02
C GLY A 266 33.27 -13.45 1.35
N GLY A 267 32.90 -14.14 2.45
CA GLY A 267 33.26 -13.74 3.82
C GLY A 267 32.66 -12.40 4.21
N VAL A 268 33.34 -11.67 5.10
CA VAL A 268 32.95 -10.31 5.52
C VAL A 268 33.24 -9.23 4.46
N GLY A 269 33.76 -9.62 3.30
CA GLY A 269 34.21 -8.69 2.26
C GLY A 269 35.40 -7.81 2.69
N THR A 270 35.58 -6.70 1.98
CA THR A 270 36.57 -5.68 2.34
C THR A 270 35.90 -4.68 3.29
N ILE A 271 36.33 -4.67 4.54
CA ILE A 271 35.92 -3.66 5.51
C ILE A 271 36.87 -2.47 5.35
N GLU A 272 36.35 -1.35 4.83
CA GLU A 272 37.09 -0.09 4.81
C GLU A 272 37.44 0.30 6.25
N ALA A 273 38.73 0.39 6.54
CA ALA A 273 39.18 0.74 7.89
C ALA A 273 38.84 2.21 8.17
N GLY A 274 37.93 2.43 9.11
CA GLY A 274 37.74 3.75 9.70
C GLY A 274 38.95 4.15 10.54
N THR A 275 39.24 5.45 10.59
CA THR A 275 40.11 5.96 11.66
C THR A 275 39.32 5.94 12.95
N ALA A 276 39.67 5.06 13.88
CA ALA A 276 39.06 5.05 15.21
C ALA A 276 39.27 6.42 15.85
N LYS A 277 38.20 7.01 16.40
CA LYS A 277 38.36 8.19 17.25
C LYS A 277 39.20 7.79 18.45
N LYS A 278 40.04 8.71 18.91
CA LYS A 278 40.89 8.48 20.09
C LYS A 278 40.00 8.28 21.31
N ASP A 279 40.25 7.20 22.02
CA ASP A 279 39.66 6.80 23.31
C ASP A 279 40.85 6.40 24.18
N THR A 280 41.20 7.27 25.13
CA THR A 280 42.46 7.20 25.87
C THR A 280 42.42 6.18 27.00
N ASP A 281 41.27 5.93 27.61
CA ASP A 281 41.12 5.00 28.73
C ASP A 281 40.41 3.67 28.36
N GLY A 282 39.93 3.58 27.12
CA GLY A 282 39.41 2.38 26.48
C GLY A 282 38.05 1.98 27.03
N ASP A 283 37.22 2.93 27.46
CA ASP A 283 35.86 2.66 27.96
C ASP A 283 34.80 2.56 26.83
N GLY A 284 35.18 2.86 25.59
CA GLY A 284 34.32 2.83 24.41
C GLY A 284 33.72 4.18 24.03
N ILE A 285 34.06 5.26 24.73
CA ILE A 285 33.64 6.64 24.47
C ILE A 285 34.85 7.44 23.95
N PRO A 286 34.72 8.18 22.82
CA PRO A 286 35.82 8.99 22.32
C PRO A 286 36.16 10.21 23.21
N ASP A 287 37.46 10.53 23.35
CA ASP A 287 37.97 11.68 24.12
C ASP A 287 37.23 12.99 23.79
N GLU A 288 36.94 13.21 22.51
CA GLU A 288 36.22 14.40 22.01
C GLU A 288 34.79 14.47 22.53
N TYR A 289 34.08 13.33 22.58
CA TYR A 289 32.73 13.26 23.10
C TYR A 289 32.74 13.44 24.62
N GLU A 290 33.68 12.82 25.31
CA GLU A 290 33.83 12.94 26.76
C GLU A 290 34.07 14.39 27.17
N THR A 291 35.04 15.05 26.52
CA THR A 291 35.34 16.47 26.76
C THR A 291 34.12 17.35 26.50
N ALA A 292 33.38 17.10 25.42
CA ALA A 292 32.18 17.86 25.07
C ALA A 292 31.01 17.65 26.05
N ASN A 293 30.96 16.50 26.73
CA ASN A 293 29.87 16.12 27.64
C ASN A 293 30.28 16.12 29.13
N GLY A 294 31.47 16.66 29.45
CA GLY A 294 31.94 16.80 30.83
C GLY A 294 32.38 15.49 31.51
N LEU A 295 32.73 14.48 30.71
CA LEU A 295 33.36 13.23 31.15
C LEU A 295 34.89 13.37 31.13
N ASN A 296 35.60 12.41 31.70
CA ASN A 296 37.05 12.43 31.83
C ASN A 296 37.68 11.29 31.03
N ALA A 297 38.28 11.64 29.89
CA ALA A 297 38.98 10.73 28.98
C ALA A 297 40.18 9.95 29.56
N ASN A 298 40.45 10.06 30.85
CA ASN A 298 41.47 9.29 31.54
C ASN A 298 40.88 8.46 32.71
N ASP A 299 39.55 8.43 32.88
CA ASP A 299 38.84 7.69 33.93
C ASP A 299 37.82 6.71 33.33
N LYS A 300 38.32 5.54 32.91
CA LYS A 300 37.52 4.42 32.40
C LYS A 300 36.26 4.07 33.20
N SER A 301 36.22 4.40 34.49
CA SER A 301 35.07 4.09 35.33
C SER A 301 33.84 4.95 35.03
N ASP A 302 34.02 6.11 34.41
CA ASP A 302 32.93 7.06 34.17
C ASP A 302 32.03 6.66 33.00
N GLY A 303 32.53 5.92 32.01
CA GLY A 303 31.70 5.32 30.95
C GLY A 303 30.57 4.44 31.49
N MET A 304 30.82 3.73 32.59
CA MET A 304 29.82 2.88 33.28
C MET A 304 29.05 3.60 34.39
N LYS A 305 29.37 4.87 34.71
CA LYS A 305 28.56 5.65 35.66
C LYS A 305 27.20 5.95 35.04
N ILE A 306 26.17 5.90 35.88
CA ILE A 306 24.80 6.22 35.48
C ILE A 306 24.71 7.73 35.26
N GLY A 307 24.45 8.12 34.02
CA GLY A 307 24.24 9.48 33.56
C GLY A 307 22.75 9.86 33.53
N ALA A 308 22.41 10.74 32.59
CA ALA A 308 21.04 11.23 32.43
C ALA A 308 20.06 10.10 32.05
N GLY A 309 18.85 10.13 32.63
CA GLY A 309 17.78 9.19 32.27
C GLY A 309 17.95 7.75 32.75
N GLY A 310 18.95 7.47 33.60
CA GLY A 310 19.18 6.14 34.17
C GLY A 310 20.03 5.19 33.33
N TYR A 311 20.61 5.69 32.24
CA TYR A 311 21.53 4.96 31.35
C TYR A 311 22.98 5.25 31.71
N THR A 312 23.90 4.34 31.39
CA THR A 312 25.34 4.61 31.51
C THR A 312 25.78 5.68 30.51
N ASN A 313 26.89 6.36 30.77
CA ASN A 313 27.44 7.32 29.82
C ASN A 313 27.78 6.68 28.46
N LEU A 314 28.21 5.41 28.47
CA LEU A 314 28.42 4.62 27.26
C LEU A 314 27.12 4.40 26.48
N GLU A 315 26.02 4.05 27.16
CA GLU A 315 24.70 3.87 26.53
C GLU A 315 24.16 5.19 25.95
N ILE A 316 24.41 6.32 26.63
CA ILE A 316 24.04 7.65 26.14
C ILE A 316 24.83 7.98 24.88
N TYR A 317 26.15 7.74 24.89
CA TYR A 317 27.00 7.95 23.71
C TYR A 317 26.54 7.09 22.53
N VAL A 318 26.37 5.79 22.72
CA VAL A 318 25.94 4.87 21.65
C VAL A 318 24.59 5.30 21.06
N ASN A 319 23.64 5.71 21.89
CA ASN A 319 22.35 6.22 21.41
C ASN A 319 22.48 7.54 20.63
N SER A 320 23.45 8.39 20.97
CA SER A 320 23.69 9.65 20.24
C SER A 320 24.20 9.44 18.81
N LEU A 321 24.77 8.26 18.51
CA LEU A 321 25.23 7.90 17.18
C LEU A 321 24.08 7.55 16.22
N ALA A 322 22.91 7.20 16.76
CA ALA A 322 21.72 6.96 15.95
C ALA A 322 21.12 8.30 15.49
N PRO A 323 20.85 8.51 14.19
CA PRO A 323 20.10 9.65 13.71
C PRO A 323 18.75 9.76 14.43
N ALA A 324 18.38 10.98 14.85
CA ALA A 324 17.09 11.24 15.49
C ALA A 324 15.88 10.99 14.57
N VAL A 325 16.12 10.68 13.29
CA VAL A 325 15.08 10.47 12.27
C VAL A 325 15.56 9.38 11.30
N TYR A 326 14.83 8.27 11.25
CA TYR A 326 14.80 7.33 10.13
C TYR A 326 13.42 7.37 9.51
#